data_AF-A0A523XQH0-F1
#
_entry.id   AF-A0A523XQH0-F1
#
_cell.length_a   1.000
_cell.length_b   1.000
_cell.length_c   1.000
_cell.angle_alpha   90.00
_cell.angle_beta   90.00
_cell.angle_gamma   90.00
#
_symmetry.space_group_name_H-M   'P 1'
#
loop_
_entity.id
_entity.type
_entity.pdbx_description
1 polymer ?
#
loop_
_entity_poly.entity_id
_entity_poly.type
_entity_poly.pdbx_seq_one_letter_code
_entity_poly.pdbx_strand_id
1 'polypeptide(L)'
;MEEITEKILEFRNARKWKKYHTPKNLALSLIVEIGELFELIQWQTDSEIKDEVHKIQGSLADELADVAIYLFLLAHELNINLNNAVLQKIDKNWKKYPVGSLTDEEIKWGKANN
;
A
#
# COMPACT_ATOMS: atom_id res chain seq x y z
N MET A 1 8.19 -6.86 -9.29
CA MET A 1 8.29 -6.59 -7.84
C MET A 1 9.64 -7.02 -7.27
N GLU A 2 10.24 -8.12 -7.74
CA GLU A 2 11.59 -8.52 -7.33
C GLU A 2 12.65 -7.45 -7.68
N GLU A 3 12.67 -6.95 -8.91
CA GLU A 3 13.59 -5.88 -9.32
C GLU A 3 13.49 -4.61 -8.45
N ILE A 4 12.26 -4.17 -8.15
CA ILE A 4 12.02 -2.99 -7.30
C ILE A 4 12.53 -3.25 -5.88
N THR A 5 12.24 -4.44 -5.34
CA THR A 5 12.70 -4.83 -4.01
C THR A 5 14.23 -4.84 -3.96
N GLU A 6 14.90 -5.37 -4.98
CA GLU A 6 16.37 -5.38 -5.07
C GLU A 6 16.95 -3.95 -5.03
N LYS A 7 16.41 -3.02 -5.83
CA LYS A 7 16.85 -1.61 -5.83
C LYS A 7 16.66 -0.94 -4.48
N ILE A 8 15.54 -1.21 -3.80
CA ILE A 8 15.27 -0.70 -2.45
C ILE A 8 16.29 -1.25 -1.45
N LEU A 9 16.59 -2.55 -1.51
CA LEU A 9 17.56 -3.19 -0.63
C LEU A 9 18.97 -2.68 -0.88
N GLU A 10 19.36 -2.49 -2.14
CA GLU A 10 20.63 -1.85 -2.52
C GLU A 10 20.74 -0.47 -1.88
N PHE A 11 19.72 0.38 -2.05
CA PHE A 11 19.66 1.72 -1.47
C PHE A 11 19.79 1.71 0.06
N ARG A 12 19.04 0.83 0.74
CA ARG A 12 19.08 0.64 2.21
C ARG A 12 20.47 0.22 2.67
N ASN A 13 21.04 -0.79 2.01
CA ASN A 13 22.29 -1.41 2.42
C ASN A 13 23.48 -0.47 2.19
N ALA A 14 23.49 0.28 1.08
CA ALA A 14 24.51 1.29 0.79
C ALA A 14 24.62 2.35 1.92
N ARG A 15 23.50 2.64 2.59
CA ARG A 15 23.42 3.59 3.71
C ARG A 15 23.56 2.95 5.08
N LYS A 16 23.73 1.62 5.15
CA LYS A 16 23.79 0.84 6.39
C LYS A 16 22.54 1.03 7.27
N TRP A 17 21.39 1.29 6.66
CA TRP A 17 20.12 1.56 7.36
C TRP A 17 19.42 0.30 7.86
N LYS A 18 19.86 -0.89 7.43
CA LYS A 18 19.29 -2.17 7.87
C LYS A 18 19.13 -2.28 9.39
N LYS A 19 20.06 -1.72 10.18
CA LYS A 19 19.99 -1.70 11.65
C LYS A 19 18.77 -0.97 12.25
N TYR A 20 18.16 -0.05 11.50
CA TYR A 20 16.96 0.67 11.91
C TYR A 20 15.67 0.05 11.34
N HIS A 21 15.78 -0.74 10.28
CA HIS A 21 14.67 -1.34 9.54
C HIS A 21 14.19 -2.63 10.24
N THR A 22 13.81 -2.53 11.51
CA THR A 22 13.12 -3.61 12.22
C THR A 22 11.65 -3.69 11.75
N PRO A 23 10.96 -4.85 11.83
CA PRO A 23 9.56 -4.95 11.42
C PRO A 23 8.64 -3.91 12.07
N LYS A 24 8.84 -3.63 13.37
CA LYS A 24 8.08 -2.59 14.07
C LYS A 24 8.33 -1.21 13.47
N ASN A 25 9.60 -0.84 13.25
CA ASN A 25 9.92 0.48 12.74
C ASN A 25 9.42 0.67 11.30
N LEU A 26 9.55 -0.35 10.45
CA LEU A 26 9.03 -0.31 9.09
C LEU A 26 7.51 -0.19 9.04
N ALA A 27 6.80 -0.90 9.93
CA ALA A 27 5.34 -0.77 10.04
C ALA A 27 4.93 0.63 10.53
N LEU A 28 5.72 1.26 11.41
CA LEU A 28 5.49 2.64 11.83
C LEU A 28 5.76 3.63 10.69
N SER A 29 6.87 3.48 9.96
CA SER A 29 7.15 4.31 8.78
C SER A 29 6.03 4.21 7.74
N LEU A 30 5.51 3.01 7.48
CA LEU A 30 4.36 2.83 6.60
C LEU A 30 3.14 3.66 7.02
N ILE A 31 2.87 3.79 8.32
CA ILE A 31 1.77 4.63 8.84
C ILE A 31 2.06 6.11 8.63
N VAL A 32 3.33 6.53 8.77
CA VAL A 32 3.75 7.92 8.53
C VAL A 32 3.49 8.30 7.08
N GLU A 33 3.95 7.50 6.11
CA GLU A 33 3.75 7.81 4.68
C GLU A 33 2.27 7.76 4.26
N ILE A 34 1.47 6.91 4.90
CA ILE A 34 0.00 6.95 4.72
C ILE A 34 -0.57 8.27 5.22
N GLY A 35 -0.03 8.81 6.32
CA GLY A 35 -0.37 10.13 6.83
C GLY A 35 -0.04 11.24 5.83
N GLU A 36 1.19 11.24 5.28
CA GLU A 36 1.63 12.21 4.27
C GLU A 36 0.75 12.13 3.01
N LEU A 37 0.41 10.92 2.56
CA LEU A 37 -0.58 10.72 1.49
C LEU A 37 -1.94 11.36 1.82
N PHE A 38 -2.44 11.20 3.04
CA PHE A 38 -3.70 11.81 3.46
C PHE A 38 -3.63 13.33 3.53
N GLU A 39 -2.49 13.90 3.94
CA GLU A 39 -2.34 15.36 4.04
C GLU A 39 -2.58 16.06 2.71
N LEU A 40 -2.26 15.40 1.59
CA LEU A 40 -2.47 15.92 0.24
C LEU A 40 -3.96 16.09 -0.12
N ILE A 41 -4.86 15.30 0.47
CA ILE A 41 -6.26 15.19 0.03
C ILE A 41 -7.30 15.40 1.14
N GLN A 42 -6.90 15.48 2.41
CA GLN A 42 -7.81 15.47 3.58
C GLN A 42 -8.88 16.58 3.60
N TRP A 43 -8.66 17.71 2.91
CA TRP A 43 -9.57 18.85 2.88
C TRP A 43 -10.38 18.97 1.58
N GLN A 44 -10.18 18.04 0.64
CA GLN A 44 -10.83 18.05 -0.66
C GLN A 44 -11.96 17.02 -0.70
N THR A 45 -13.03 17.35 -1.43
CA THR A 45 -14.05 16.38 -1.83
C THR A 45 -13.53 15.49 -2.97
N ASP A 46 -14.13 14.31 -3.17
CA ASP A 46 -13.77 13.41 -4.27
C ASP A 46 -13.83 14.08 -5.66
N SER A 47 -14.77 15.02 -5.86
CA SER A 47 -14.87 15.79 -7.10
C SER A 47 -13.70 16.75 -7.27
N GLU A 48 -13.33 17.48 -6.21
CA GLU A 48 -12.20 18.41 -6.22
C GLU A 48 -10.88 17.66 -6.44
N ILE A 49 -10.68 16.52 -5.77
CA ILE A 49 -9.51 15.67 -6.01
C ILE A 49 -9.45 15.27 -7.47
N LYS A 50 -10.56 14.79 -8.05
CA LYS A 50 -10.60 14.35 -9.45
C LYS A 50 -10.27 15.48 -10.44
N ASP A 51 -10.81 16.67 -10.21
CA ASP A 51 -10.63 17.81 -11.10
C ASP A 51 -9.21 18.40 -10.97
N GLU A 52 -8.62 18.35 -9.77
CA GLU A 52 -7.33 18.97 -9.46
C GLU A 52 -6.15 17.99 -9.34
N VAL A 53 -6.37 16.68 -9.51
CA VAL A 53 -5.34 15.65 -9.34
C VAL A 53 -4.07 15.96 -10.15
N HIS A 54 -4.22 16.54 -11.34
CA HIS A 54 -3.10 16.92 -12.21
C HIS A 54 -2.15 17.93 -11.57
N LYS A 55 -2.62 18.74 -10.61
CA LYS A 55 -1.81 19.72 -9.86
C LYS A 55 -0.95 19.07 -8.78
N ILE A 56 -1.41 17.96 -8.21
CA ILE A 56 -0.76 17.26 -7.08
C ILE A 56 -0.27 15.85 -7.45
N GLN A 57 -0.36 15.46 -8.73
CA GLN A 57 -0.07 14.11 -9.21
C GLN A 57 1.35 13.65 -8.84
N GLY A 58 2.33 14.55 -8.93
CA GLY A 58 3.72 14.25 -8.56
C GLY A 58 3.82 13.88 -7.08
N SER A 59 3.31 14.74 -6.19
CA SER A 59 3.30 14.49 -4.75
C SER A 59 2.53 13.21 -4.40
N LEU A 60 1.35 12.99 -4.99
CA LEU A 60 0.60 11.74 -4.78
C LEU A 60 1.41 10.51 -5.21
N ALA A 61 2.14 10.60 -6.32
CA ALA A 61 2.97 9.49 -6.81
C ALA A 61 4.16 9.23 -5.87
N ASP A 62 4.76 10.27 -5.32
CA ASP A 62 5.85 10.17 -4.35
C ASP A 62 5.36 9.48 -3.06
N GLU A 63 4.26 9.93 -2.46
CA GLU A 63 3.73 9.32 -1.22
C GLU A 63 3.26 7.87 -1.44
N LEU A 64 2.63 7.56 -2.58
CA LEU A 64 2.28 6.18 -2.94
C LEU A 64 3.52 5.30 -3.11
N ALA A 65 4.61 5.86 -3.65
CA ALA A 65 5.86 5.15 -3.80
C ALA A 65 6.51 4.90 -2.43
N ASP A 66 6.49 5.86 -1.51
CA ASP A 66 7.06 5.70 -0.17
C ASP A 66 6.28 4.65 0.65
N VAL A 67 4.94 4.66 0.59
CA VAL A 67 4.09 3.58 1.12
C VAL A 67 4.52 2.21 0.56
N ALA A 68 4.72 2.10 -0.76
CA ALA A 68 5.14 0.86 -1.39
C ALA A 68 6.55 0.43 -0.96
N ILE A 69 7.50 1.36 -0.84
CA ILE A 69 8.88 1.10 -0.44
C ILE A 69 8.93 0.50 0.95
N TYR A 70 8.23 1.08 1.93
CA TYR A 70 8.19 0.55 3.29
C TYR A 70 7.44 -0.78 3.38
N LEU A 71 6.39 -0.97 2.58
CA LEU A 71 5.69 -2.26 2.49
C LEU A 71 6.62 -3.37 1.94
N PHE A 72 7.40 -3.09 0.89
CA PHE A 72 8.37 -4.05 0.35
C PHE A 72 9.49 -4.37 1.35
N LEU A 73 10.01 -3.36 2.04
CA LEU A 73 11.00 -3.55 3.10
C LEU A 73 10.44 -4.42 4.24
N LEU A 74 9.22 -4.14 4.67
CA LEU A 74 8.56 -4.88 5.75
C LEU A 74 8.34 -6.35 5.35
N ALA A 75 7.83 -6.59 4.14
CA ALA A 75 7.66 -7.93 3.61
C ALA A 75 9.00 -8.69 3.54
N HIS A 76 10.06 -8.03 3.07
CA HIS A 76 11.39 -8.61 3.01
C HIS A 76 11.93 -8.99 4.40
N GLU A 77 11.88 -8.09 5.38
CA GLU A 77 12.38 -8.37 6.74
C GLU A 77 11.55 -9.44 7.46
N LEU A 78 10.28 -9.64 7.08
CA LEU A 78 9.42 -10.71 7.58
C LEU A 78 9.53 -12.01 6.78
N ASN A 79 10.38 -12.08 5.75
CA ASN A 79 10.51 -13.20 4.81
C ASN A 79 9.18 -13.58 4.12
N ILE A 80 8.37 -12.58 3.80
CA ILE A 80 7.10 -12.74 3.08
C ILE A 80 7.34 -12.44 1.59
N ASN A 81 7.04 -13.42 0.74
CA ASN A 81 6.93 -13.16 -0.70
C ASN A 81 5.63 -12.39 -0.96
N LEU A 82 5.73 -11.07 -1.03
CA LEU A 82 4.57 -10.19 -1.18
C LEU A 82 3.80 -10.46 -2.47
N ASN A 83 4.48 -10.80 -3.57
CA ASN A 83 3.82 -11.11 -4.85
C ASN A 83 2.86 -12.30 -4.68
N ASN A 84 3.37 -13.39 -4.12
CA ASN A 84 2.59 -14.59 -3.87
C ASN A 84 1.46 -14.31 -2.86
N ALA A 85 1.73 -13.52 -1.82
CA ALA A 85 0.71 -13.15 -0.83
C ALA A 85 -0.44 -12.36 -1.46
N VAL A 86 -0.15 -11.40 -2.35
CA VAL A 86 -1.14 -10.62 -3.09
C VAL A 86 -1.96 -11.52 -4.01
N LEU A 87 -1.31 -12.37 -4.81
CA LEU A 87 -1.99 -13.31 -5.72
C LEU A 87 -2.95 -14.25 -4.96
N GLN A 88 -2.48 -14.85 -3.87
CA GLN A 88 -3.32 -15.70 -3.02
C GLN A 88 -4.48 -14.92 -2.38
N LYS A 89 -4.26 -13.65 -2.02
CA LYS A 89 -5.32 -12.81 -1.45
C LYS A 89 -6.38 -12.46 -2.49
N ILE A 90 -5.99 -12.21 -3.74
CA ILE A 90 -6.91 -12.01 -4.87
C ILE A 90 -7.77 -13.27 -5.07
N ASP A 91 -7.18 -14.47 -5.09
CA ASP A 91 -7.94 -15.73 -5.23
C ASP A 91 -8.92 -15.95 -4.07
N LYS A 92 -8.51 -15.63 -2.84
CA LYS A 92 -9.40 -15.66 -1.67
C LYS A 92 -10.54 -14.65 -1.81
N ASN A 93 -10.27 -13.45 -2.33
CA ASN A 93 -11.28 -12.43 -2.53
C ASN A 93 -12.29 -12.83 -3.63
N TRP A 94 -11.85 -13.46 -4.72
CA TRP A 94 -12.75 -14.02 -5.74
C TRP A 94 -13.74 -15.03 -5.16
N LYS A 95 -13.28 -15.89 -4.23
CA LYS A 95 -14.13 -16.86 -3.54
C LYS A 95 -15.05 -16.21 -2.51
N LYS A 96 -14.57 -15.19 -1.80
CA LYS A 96 -15.34 -14.46 -0.79
C LYS A 96 -16.40 -13.53 -1.40
N TYR A 97 -16.12 -12.98 -2.58
CA TYR A 97 -16.95 -12.01 -3.29
C TYR A 97 -17.20 -12.45 -4.75
N PRO A 98 -17.97 -13.52 -5.00
CA PRO A 98 -18.31 -13.94 -6.36
C PRO A 98 -19.02 -12.85 -7.18
N VAL A 99 -18.82 -12.86 -8.50
CA VAL A 99 -19.47 -11.91 -9.41
C VAL A 99 -20.99 -12.11 -9.37
N GLY A 100 -21.72 -11.02 -9.13
CA GLY A 100 -23.18 -11.01 -9.08
C GLY A 100 -23.79 -11.57 -7.81
N SER A 101 -22.99 -11.92 -6.79
CA SER A 101 -23.49 -12.49 -5.54
C SER A 101 -23.62 -11.48 -4.40
N LEU A 102 -23.33 -10.20 -4.64
CA LEU A 102 -23.40 -9.15 -3.62
C LEU A 102 -24.40 -8.09 -4.03
N THR A 103 -25.19 -7.65 -3.07
CA THR A 103 -26.01 -6.45 -3.13
C THR A 103 -25.17 -5.19 -2.90
N ASP A 104 -25.68 -4.03 -3.33
CA ASP A 104 -25.03 -2.73 -3.08
C ASP A 104 -24.81 -2.47 -1.58
N GLU A 105 -25.69 -2.96 -0.72
CA GLU A 105 -25.58 -2.84 0.74
C GLU A 105 -24.44 -3.69 1.30
N GLU A 106 -24.26 -4.92 0.80
CA GLU A 106 -23.16 -5.80 1.20
C GLU A 106 -21.80 -5.25 0.74
N ILE A 107 -21.75 -4.62 -0.44
CA ILE A 107 -20.57 -3.91 -0.95
C ILE A 107 -20.25 -2.70 -0.07
N LYS A 108 -21.25 -1.86 0.21
CA LYS A 108 -21.09 -0.61 0.95
C LYS A 108 -20.62 -0.82 2.40
N TRP A 109 -21.09 -1.88 3.06
CA TRP A 109 -20.76 -2.16 4.46
C TRP A 109 -19.72 -3.27 4.65
N GLY A 110 -19.18 -3.82 3.55
CA GLY A 110 -18.17 -4.89 3.58
C GLY A 110 -18.65 -6.21 4.20
N LYS A 111 -19.97 -6.37 4.38
CA LYS A 111 -20.57 -7.58 4.95
C LYS A 111 -20.83 -8.60 3.85
N ALA A 112 -19.78 -9.24 3.33
CA ALA A 112 -19.99 -10.59 2.82
C ALA A 112 -20.20 -11.48 4.05
N ASN A 113 -21.38 -12.09 4.15
CA ASN A 113 -21.71 -13.03 5.21
C ASN A 113 -20.54 -14.02 5.43
N ASN A 114 -20.21 -14.23 6.72
CA ASN A 114 -19.08 -15.01 7.25
C ASN A 114 -18.77 -16.30 6.48
#